data_AF-A0A372QGF9-F1
#
_entry.id   AF-A0A372QGF9-F1
#
_cell.length_a   1.000
_cell.length_b   1.000
_cell.length_c   1.000
_cell.angle_alpha   90.00
_cell.angle_beta   90.00
_cell.angle_gamma   90.00
#
_symmetry.space_group_name_H-M   'P 1'
#
loop_
_entity.id
_entity.type
_entity.pdbx_description
1 polymer ?
#
loop_
_entity_poly.entity_id
_entity_poly.type
_entity_poly.pdbx_seq_one_letter_code
_entity_poly.pdbx_strand_id
1 'polypeptide(L)'
;GCFFIDGPSGTEKTFLYNVLLSTVRSSGNIAVVVASSEIAALLMMGGRTAHSRFKIPLKLNESSTYNISQNSKEARLILLSKLFI
;
A
#
# COMPACT_ATOMS: atom_id res chain seq x y z
N GLY A 1 13.15 -8.68 2.87
CA GLY A 1 13.02 -9.44 1.61
C GLY A 1 11.94 -8.81 0.76
N CYS A 2 11.96 -9.06 -0.55
CA CYS A 2 10.88 -8.68 -1.47
C CYS A 2 10.30 -9.97 -2.05
N PHE A 3 8.98 -10.07 -2.09
CA PHE A 3 8.27 -11.25 -2.55
C PHE A 3 7.19 -10.83 -3.55
N PHE A 4 6.99 -11.63 -4.58
CA PHE A 4 5.88 -11.49 -5.51
C PHE A 4 4.97 -12.70 -5.35
N ILE A 5 3.69 -12.45 -5.02
CA ILE A 5 2.68 -13.50 -4.84
C ILE A 5 1.73 -13.42 -6.03
N ASP A 6 1.73 -14.47 -6.83
CA ASP A 6 0.87 -14.61 -7.99
C ASP A 6 0.04 -15.88 -7.92
N GLY A 7 -1.09 -15.89 -8.61
CA GLY A 7 -1.97 -17.05 -8.72
C GLY A 7 -3.19 -16.75 -9.57
N PRO A 8 -3.94 -17.77 -10.02
CA PRO A 8 -5.18 -17.59 -10.77
C PRO A 8 -6.23 -16.72 -10.05
N SER A 9 -7.22 -16.21 -10.78
CA SER A 9 -8.39 -15.57 -10.14
C SER A 9 -9.06 -16.55 -9.17
N GLY A 10 -9.56 -16.06 -8.04
CA GLY A 10 -10.20 -16.89 -7.01
C GLY A 10 -9.27 -17.60 -6.01
N THR A 11 -7.94 -17.45 -6.12
CA THR A 11 -6.97 -18.00 -5.14
C THR A 11 -6.86 -17.21 -3.83
N GLU A 12 -7.87 -16.38 -3.52
CA GLU A 12 -7.94 -15.65 -2.24
C GLU A 12 -6.69 -14.80 -1.88
N LYS A 13 -5.90 -14.36 -2.87
CA LYS A 13 -4.71 -13.52 -2.64
C LYS A 13 -5.00 -12.30 -1.76
N THR A 14 -6.15 -11.66 -1.97
CA THR A 14 -6.63 -10.55 -1.15
C THR A 14 -6.80 -10.95 0.32
N PHE A 15 -7.33 -12.14 0.59
CA PHE A 15 -7.47 -12.66 1.96
C PHE A 15 -6.08 -12.86 2.58
N LEU A 16 -5.14 -13.48 1.87
CA LEU A 16 -3.77 -13.65 2.34
C LEU A 16 -3.11 -12.30 2.70
N TYR A 17 -3.24 -11.29 1.84
CA TYR A 17 -2.72 -9.96 2.13
C TYR A 17 -3.40 -9.35 3.37
N ASN A 18 -4.71 -9.50 3.53
CA ASN A 18 -5.43 -9.04 4.72
C ASN A 18 -4.98 -9.73 6.01
N VAL A 19 -4.70 -11.04 5.96
CA VAL A 19 -4.14 -11.78 7.09
C VAL A 19 -2.77 -11.21 7.47
N LEU A 20 -1.87 -11.06 6.50
CA LEU A 20 -0.52 -10.49 6.74
C LEU A 20 -0.59 -9.08 7.34
N LEU A 21 -1.44 -8.21 6.77
CA LEU A 21 -1.66 -6.86 7.29
C LEU A 21 -2.16 -6.89 8.74
N SER A 22 -3.13 -7.75 9.03
CA SER A 22 -3.72 -7.87 10.37
C SER A 22 -2.71 -8.41 11.38
N THR A 23 -1.91 -9.42 11.01
CA THR A 23 -0.87 -9.99 11.88
C THR A 23 0.21 -8.97 12.26
N VAL A 24 0.65 -8.14 11.30
CA VAL A 24 1.66 -7.10 11.60
C VAL A 24 1.05 -6.00 12.46
N ARG A 25 -0.18 -5.56 12.17
CA ARG A 25 -0.87 -4.51 12.92
C ARG A 25 -1.27 -4.94 14.33
N SER A 26 -1.68 -6.19 14.52
CA SER A 26 -2.01 -6.72 15.85
C SER A 26 -0.78 -6.76 16.77
N SER A 27 0.42 -6.83 16.18
CA SER A 27 1.69 -6.73 16.89
C SER A 27 2.12 -5.28 17.18
N GLY A 28 1.24 -4.29 16.96
CA GLY A 28 1.52 -2.87 17.17
C GLY A 28 2.40 -2.22 16.09
N ASN A 29 2.74 -2.93 15.02
CA ASN A 29 3.59 -2.43 13.96
C ASN A 29 2.78 -1.75 12.84
N ILE A 30 3.45 -0.90 12.07
CA ILE A 30 2.86 -0.24 10.90
C ILE A 30 2.93 -1.19 9.69
N ALA A 31 1.77 -1.47 9.11
CA ALA A 31 1.66 -2.18 7.83
C ALA A 31 0.88 -1.30 6.83
N VAL A 32 1.50 -1.04 5.68
CA VAL A 32 0.97 -0.21 4.60
C VAL A 32 0.55 -1.11 3.45
N VAL A 33 -0.63 -0.84 2.90
CA VAL A 33 -1.13 -1.52 1.70
C VAL A 33 -1.50 -0.50 0.62
N VAL A 34 -1.07 -0.78 -0.61
CA VAL A 34 -1.31 0.03 -1.79
C VAL A 34 -1.83 -0.83 -2.93
N ALA A 35 -2.94 -0.42 -3.53
CA ALA A 35 -3.48 -1.07 -4.71
C ALA A 35 -3.46 -0.15 -5.94
N SER A 36 -3.48 -0.71 -7.14
CA SER A 36 -3.58 0.08 -8.38
C SER A 36 -5.01 0.56 -8.63
N SER A 37 -6.02 -0.27 -8.33
CA SER A 37 -7.43 0.04 -8.51
C SER A 37 -8.14 0.35 -7.18
N GLU A 38 -9.19 1.16 -7.27
CA GLU A 38 -10.02 1.49 -6.11
C GLU A 38 -10.74 0.27 -5.55
N ILE A 39 -11.21 -0.63 -6.41
CA ILE A 39 -11.87 -1.89 -6.00
C ILE A 39 -10.89 -2.77 -5.20
N ALA A 40 -9.63 -2.90 -5.67
CA ALA A 40 -8.64 -3.67 -4.94
C ALA A 40 -8.27 -3.01 -3.61
N ALA A 41 -8.15 -1.68 -3.57
CA ALA A 41 -7.91 -0.94 -2.33
C ALA A 41 -9.06 -1.13 -1.32
N LEU A 42 -10.31 -1.14 -1.78
CA LEU A 42 -11.49 -1.33 -0.94
C LEU A 42 -11.53 -2.72 -0.31
N LEU A 43 -11.10 -3.75 -1.05
CA LEU A 43 -11.07 -5.13 -0.56
C LEU A 43 -9.92 -5.40 0.45
N MET A 44 -8.92 -4.52 0.48
CA MET A 44 -7.78 -4.62 1.39
C MET A 44 -8.00 -3.78 2.64
N MET A 45 -7.74 -4.34 3.83
CA MET A 45 -7.99 -3.64 5.10
C MET A 45 -7.11 -2.39 5.23
N GLY A 46 -7.74 -1.22 5.26
CA GLY A 46 -7.04 0.07 5.27
C GLY A 46 -6.30 0.37 3.96
N GLY A 47 -6.71 -0.28 2.86
CA GLY A 47 -6.18 -0.09 1.53
C GLY A 47 -6.36 1.34 1.02
N ARG A 48 -5.36 1.79 0.26
CA ARG A 48 -5.43 3.03 -0.51
C ARG A 48 -4.89 2.77 -1.89
N THR A 49 -5.40 3.49 -2.88
CA THR A 49 -4.81 3.44 -4.22
C THR A 49 -3.41 4.06 -4.21
N ALA A 50 -2.52 3.64 -5.12
CA ALA A 50 -1.20 4.23 -5.29
C ALA A 50 -1.30 5.75 -5.49
N HIS A 51 -2.29 6.18 -6.27
CA HIS A 51 -2.58 7.59 -6.51
C HIS A 51 -2.83 8.36 -5.22
N SER A 52 -3.72 7.87 -4.36
CA SER A 52 -4.04 8.55 -3.09
C SER A 52 -2.96 8.39 -2.02
N ARG A 53 -2.24 7.25 -2.00
CA ARG A 53 -1.18 6.99 -1.01
C ARG A 53 0.04 7.86 -1.26
N PHE A 54 0.45 7.99 -2.52
CA PHE A 54 1.68 8.70 -2.87
C PHE A 54 1.46 10.09 -3.46
N LYS A 55 0.21 10.57 -3.48
CA LYS A 55 -0.16 11.88 -4.02
C LYS A 55 0.35 12.06 -5.45
N ILE A 56 0.13 11.03 -6.28
CA ILE A 56 0.52 11.05 -7.69
C ILE A 56 -0.32 12.14 -8.38
N PRO A 57 0.29 13.07 -9.13
CA PRO A 57 -0.48 14.08 -9.84
C PRO A 57 -1.27 13.47 -11.00
N LEU A 58 -2.50 13.95 -11.21
CA LEU A 58 -3.39 13.49 -12.30
C LEU A 58 -2.84 13.83 -13.69
N LYS A 59 -2.11 14.94 -13.80
CA LYS A 59 -1.40 15.35 -15.02
C LYS A 59 0.07 15.06 -14.82
N LEU A 60 0.57 14.07 -15.54
CA LEU A 60 1.97 13.70 -15.53
C LEU A 60 2.74 14.51 -16.59
N ASN A 61 3.97 14.87 -16.25
CA ASN A 61 4.99 15.41 -17.15
C ASN A 61 6.33 14.70 -16.83
N GLU A 62 7.37 14.98 -17.61
CA GLU A 62 8.68 14.33 -17.47
C GLU A 62 9.35 14.53 -16.11
N SER A 63 8.96 15.58 -15.37
CA SER A 63 9.44 15.88 -14.02
C SER A 63 8.47 15.51 -12.91
N SER A 64 7.38 14.79 -13.23
CA SER A 64 6.37 14.42 -12.25
C SER A 64 6.91 13.38 -11.28
N THR A 65 6.87 13.73 -10.00
CA THR A 65 7.26 12.87 -8.90
C THR A 65 6.12 12.76 -7.88
N TYR A 66 6.27 11.84 -6.92
CA TYR A 66 5.36 11.73 -5.79
C TYR A 66 5.43 12.98 -4.92
N ASN A 67 4.30 13.65 -4.68
CA ASN A 67 4.27 14.89 -3.91
C ASN A 67 4.22 14.62 -2.40
N ILE A 68 5.26 13.98 -1.86
CA ILE A 68 5.40 13.65 -0.44
C ILE A 68 6.58 14.43 0.15
N SER A 69 6.31 15.37 1.04
CA SER A 69 7.38 16.08 1.76
C SER A 69 8.03 15.15 2.78
N GLN A 70 9.35 15.30 2.99
CA GLN A 70 10.13 14.46 3.91
C GLN A 70 9.60 14.49 5.35
N ASN A 71 9.07 15.64 5.79
CA ASN A 71 8.52 15.84 7.13
C ASN A 71 7.01 15.54 7.23
N SER A 72 6.42 14.95 6.18
CA SER A 72 5.00 14.60 6.19
C SER A 72 4.70 13.35 7.01
N LYS A 73 3.44 13.22 7.44
CA LYS A 73 2.95 12.01 8.11
C LYS A 73 3.05 10.79 7.18
N GLU A 74 2.87 10.99 5.89
CA GLU A 74 2.95 9.97 4.85
C GLU A 74 4.39 9.44 4.70
N ALA A 75 5.39 10.33 4.65
CA ALA A 75 6.80 9.92 4.64
C ALA A 75 7.14 9.10 5.89
N ARG A 76 6.69 9.54 7.06
CA ARG A 76 6.90 8.82 8.33
C ARG A 76 6.23 7.43 8.33
N LEU A 77 5.04 7.31 7.76
CA LEU A 77 4.36 6.01 7.61
C LEU A 77 5.13 5.05 6.71
N ILE A 78 5.71 5.54 5.61
CA ILE A 78 6.52 4.71 4.70
C ILE A 78 7.80 4.27 5.40
N LEU A 79 8.50 5.21 6.05
CA LEU A 79 9.78 4.95 6.73
C LEU A 79 9.68 3.96 7.89
N LEU A 80 8.61 4.07 8.69
CA LEU A 80 8.41 3.22 9.87
C LEU A 80 7.65 1.93 9.57
N SER A 81 7.25 1.71 8.31
CA SER A 81 6.50 0.51 7.94
C SER A 81 7.35 -0.75 8.11
N LYS A 82 6.79 -1.76 8.77
CA LYS A 82 7.39 -3.11 8.87
C LYS A 82 6.93 -4.02 7.74
N LEU A 83 5.81 -3.70 7.10
CA LEU A 83 5.25 -4.42 5.97
C LEU A 83 4.68 -3.45 4.95
N PHE A 84 5.07 -3.61 3.69
CA PHE A 84 4.51 -2.88 2.57
C PHE A 84 3.96 -3.92 1.58
N ILE A 85 2.66 -3.82 1.26
CA ILE A 85 1.95 -4.66 0.28
C ILE A 85 1.45 -3.77 -0.85
#